data_AF-A0A0G3WGC4-F1
#
_entry.id   AF-A0A0G3WGC4-F1
#
_cell.length_a   1.000
_cell.length_b   1.000
_cell.length_c   1.000
_cell.angle_alpha   90.00
_cell.angle_beta   90.00
_cell.angle_gamma   90.00
#
_symmetry.space_group_name_H-M   'P 1'
#
loop_
_entity.id
_entity.type
_entity.pdbx_description
1 polymer ?
#
loop_
_entity_poly.entity_id
_entity_poly.type
_entity_poly.pdbx_seq_one_letter_code
_entity_poly.pdbx_strand_id
1 'polypeptide(L)'
;MNKVLLTALGFCLLAAACTTPGKNTAIGAGAGAAVGAVTGAVIANNTKGGEAWKGAVIGGAAGAVAGGAIGNYFDKQAKELAAIADVAKTNDGLRITLKNDILFSVNSAELSSAAQKTLTDLNTVLKKYPQNIIVVEGNTDNTGSAATNKTLSEKRAKAVYDFLLGTGLKTYKISYIGYGLTNPIADNSTEEGRAKNRRVNLDITANTAAIK
;
A
#
# COMPACT_ATOMS: atom_id res chain seq x y z
N MET A 1 35.63 -26.17 46.80
CA MET A 1 34.16 -26.07 46.90
C MET A 1 33.61 -26.15 45.47
N ASN A 2 33.36 -27.36 44.93
CA ASN A 2 32.08 -28.10 44.90
C ASN A 2 30.97 -27.30 44.18
N LYS A 3 30.29 -27.72 43.08
CA LYS A 3 30.05 -29.00 42.35
C LYS A 3 29.67 -28.65 40.87
N VAL A 4 30.17 -29.30 39.81
CA VAL A 4 29.65 -30.46 39.03
C VAL A 4 28.15 -30.44 38.65
N LEU A 5 27.83 -30.39 37.33
CA LEU A 5 26.87 -31.20 36.51
C LEU A 5 26.65 -30.48 35.15
N LEU A 6 27.17 -30.89 33.98
CA LEU A 6 26.84 -32.03 33.09
C LEU A 6 25.34 -32.32 32.84
N THR A 7 24.84 -31.93 31.66
CA THR A 7 23.94 -32.75 30.84
C THR A 7 24.12 -32.40 29.36
N ALA A 8 24.64 -33.37 28.61
CA ALA A 8 24.61 -33.43 27.16
C ALA A 8 23.31 -34.11 26.68
N LEU A 9 22.71 -33.59 25.61
CA LEU A 9 21.83 -34.28 24.65
C LEU A 9 21.87 -33.33 23.43
N GLY A 10 22.47 -33.63 22.28
CA GLY A 10 22.44 -34.89 21.57
C GLY A 10 21.15 -34.98 20.76
N PHE A 11 21.06 -34.26 19.62
CA PHE A 11 20.35 -34.81 18.46
C PHE A 11 20.84 -34.22 17.14
N CYS A 12 21.20 -35.16 16.27
CA CYS A 12 21.53 -35.08 14.87
C CYS A 12 20.58 -34.17 14.05
N LEU A 13 21.11 -33.37 13.12
CA LEU A 13 20.87 -33.58 11.69
C LEU A 13 21.80 -32.66 10.87
N LEU A 14 22.90 -33.24 10.41
CA LEU A 14 23.47 -32.87 9.12
C LEU A 14 22.48 -33.33 8.06
N ALA A 15 21.75 -32.40 7.45
CA ALA A 15 21.20 -32.60 6.12
C ALA A 15 21.84 -31.55 5.22
N ALA A 16 22.91 -31.98 4.56
CA ALA A 16 23.42 -31.32 3.37
C ALA A 16 22.27 -31.15 2.39
N ALA A 17 21.79 -29.92 2.20
CA ALA A 17 21.01 -29.60 1.02
C ALA A 17 22.00 -29.41 -0.13
N CYS A 18 22.41 -30.55 -0.69
CA CYS A 18 22.99 -30.59 -2.02
C CYS A 18 22.03 -29.85 -2.96
N THR A 19 22.56 -28.83 -3.62
CA THR A 19 21.94 -28.19 -4.77
C THR A 19 21.74 -29.25 -5.86
N THR A 20 20.53 -29.40 -6.37
CA THR A 20 20.30 -30.03 -7.67
C THR A 20 19.29 -29.20 -8.45
N PRO A 21 19.51 -28.91 -9.74
CA PRO A 21 18.64 -28.07 -10.54
C PRO A 21 17.51 -28.90 -11.15
N GLY A 22 16.27 -28.40 -11.08
CA GLY A 22 15.19 -28.82 -11.98
C GLY A 22 13.86 -29.17 -11.32
N LYS A 23 12.82 -28.40 -11.73
CA LYS A 23 11.38 -28.72 -11.74
C LYS A 23 10.81 -29.48 -10.53
N ASN A 24 10.21 -28.73 -9.59
CA ASN A 24 8.79 -28.86 -9.18
C ASN A 24 8.53 -28.12 -7.85
N THR A 25 7.60 -27.16 -7.93
CA THR A 25 7.22 -26.08 -6.99
C THR A 25 6.60 -26.51 -5.65
N ALA A 26 6.99 -27.65 -5.06
CA ALA A 26 6.29 -28.17 -3.86
C ALA A 26 7.09 -28.12 -2.55
N ILE A 27 8.42 -27.89 -2.58
CA ILE A 27 9.27 -27.95 -1.36
C ILE A 27 9.72 -26.55 -0.87
N GLY A 28 9.26 -25.47 -1.52
CA GLY A 28 9.66 -24.10 -1.17
C GLY A 28 8.89 -23.44 -0.02
N ALA A 29 7.73 -23.97 0.38
CA ALA A 29 6.85 -23.32 1.36
C ALA A 29 7.22 -23.61 2.83
N GLY A 30 8.00 -24.67 3.10
CA GLY A 30 8.30 -25.12 4.47
C GLY A 30 9.57 -24.55 5.10
N ALA A 31 10.55 -24.11 4.29
CA ALA A 31 11.86 -23.68 4.79
C ALA A 31 12.01 -22.14 4.94
N GLY A 32 11.03 -21.36 4.46
CA GLY A 32 11.10 -19.89 4.44
C GLY A 32 10.77 -19.20 5.77
N ALA A 33 10.20 -19.91 6.74
CA ALA A 33 9.76 -19.32 8.01
C ALA A 33 10.90 -19.05 9.00
N ALA A 34 12.08 -19.66 8.83
CA ALA A 34 13.17 -19.55 9.80
C ALA A 34 14.24 -18.49 9.46
N VAL A 35 14.25 -17.95 8.24
CA VAL A 35 15.25 -16.94 7.80
C VAL A 35 14.66 -15.52 7.71
N GLY A 36 13.32 -15.38 7.79
CA GLY A 36 12.62 -14.09 7.71
C GLY A 36 12.90 -13.13 8.87
N ALA A 37 13.53 -13.57 9.96
CA ALA A 37 13.93 -12.70 11.07
C ALA A 37 15.31 -12.04 10.89
N VAL A 38 16.12 -12.46 9.91
CA VAL A 38 17.52 -12.00 9.81
C VAL A 38 17.70 -10.86 8.79
N THR A 39 16.85 -10.78 7.77
CA THR A 39 16.98 -9.76 6.70
C THR A 39 16.24 -8.45 7.00
N GLY A 40 15.64 -8.30 8.18
CA GLY A 40 15.14 -7.01 8.68
C GLY A 40 16.23 -6.11 9.27
N ALA A 41 17.43 -6.64 9.52
CA ALA A 41 18.49 -5.95 10.25
C ALA A 41 19.61 -5.35 9.37
N VAL A 42 19.65 -5.62 8.06
CA VAL A 42 20.82 -5.27 7.23
C VAL A 42 20.75 -3.88 6.58
N ILE A 43 19.60 -3.20 6.57
CA ILE A 43 19.50 -1.81 6.07
C ILE A 43 19.57 -0.76 7.21
N ALA A 44 19.57 -1.19 8.47
CA ALA A 44 19.57 -0.26 9.61
C ALA A 44 20.95 0.29 10.02
N ASN A 45 22.05 -0.25 9.49
CA ASN A 45 23.35 -0.10 10.16
C ASN A 45 24.33 0.90 9.53
N ASN A 46 23.93 1.82 8.64
CA ASN A 46 24.90 2.79 8.08
C ASN A 46 24.39 4.19 7.69
N THR A 47 23.23 4.66 8.19
CA THR A 47 22.78 6.04 7.94
C THR A 47 22.79 6.87 9.24
N LYS A 48 23.95 7.49 9.52
CA LYS A 48 24.01 8.63 10.44
C LYS A 48 23.32 9.82 9.77
N GLY A 49 22.05 10.06 10.09
CA GLY A 49 21.34 11.27 9.67
C GLY A 49 19.84 11.09 9.43
N GLY A 50 19.03 11.27 10.48
CA GLY A 50 17.76 12.02 10.45
C GLY A 50 16.54 11.57 9.62
N GLU A 51 16.62 10.65 8.65
CA GLU A 51 15.48 10.41 7.73
C GLU A 51 15.29 8.91 7.34
N ALA A 52 15.64 7.97 8.23
CA ALA A 52 15.58 6.53 7.95
C ALA A 52 14.16 5.91 8.00
N TRP A 53 13.13 6.65 8.44
CA TRP A 53 11.78 6.11 8.63
C TRP A 53 10.85 6.24 7.41
N LYS A 54 11.16 7.13 6.45
CA LYS A 54 10.35 7.33 5.24
C LYS A 54 10.51 6.21 4.19
N GLY A 55 11.52 5.35 4.33
CA GLY A 55 11.81 4.27 3.38
C GLY A 55 11.82 2.85 3.94
N ALA A 56 11.81 2.65 5.26
CA ALA A 56 12.03 1.34 5.89
C ALA A 56 10.88 0.80 6.76
N VAL A 57 9.91 1.63 7.15
CA VAL A 57 8.83 1.21 8.09
C VAL A 57 7.66 0.50 7.39
N ILE A 58 7.52 0.60 6.06
CA ILE A 58 6.50 -0.12 5.28
C ILE A 58 6.95 -1.54 4.88
N GLY A 59 8.21 -1.92 5.17
CA GLY A 59 8.85 -3.12 4.61
C GLY A 59 8.87 -4.40 5.46
N GLY A 60 8.41 -4.38 6.71
CA GLY A 60 8.72 -5.47 7.67
C GLY A 60 7.62 -6.50 7.97
N ALA A 61 6.34 -6.17 7.77
CA ALA A 61 5.23 -7.02 8.25
C ALA A 61 4.21 -7.44 7.17
N ALA A 62 4.21 -6.81 5.99
CA ALA A 62 3.33 -7.15 4.87
C ALA A 62 3.85 -8.34 4.02
N GLY A 63 5.01 -8.90 4.35
CA GLY A 63 5.73 -9.88 3.53
C GLY A 63 5.26 -11.34 3.63
N ALA A 64 4.19 -11.65 4.37
CA ALA A 64 3.80 -13.04 4.63
C ALA A 64 2.71 -13.62 3.72
N VAL A 65 1.99 -12.82 2.92
CA VAL A 65 0.80 -13.32 2.18
C VAL A 65 0.96 -13.36 0.65
N ALA A 66 2.01 -12.76 0.07
CA ALA A 66 2.20 -12.69 -1.39
C ALA A 66 3.37 -13.56 -1.90
N GLY A 67 3.36 -14.87 -1.64
CA GLY A 67 4.24 -15.81 -2.35
C GLY A 67 3.61 -16.24 -3.68
N GLY A 68 4.04 -15.67 -4.82
CA GLY A 68 3.61 -16.11 -6.16
C GLY A 68 3.19 -14.98 -7.13
N ALA A 69 2.39 -15.31 -8.14
CA ALA A 69 1.95 -14.41 -9.22
C ALA A 69 1.30 -13.09 -8.74
N ILE A 70 0.67 -13.11 -7.56
CA ILE A 70 0.04 -11.93 -6.91
C ILE A 70 1.08 -10.89 -6.46
N GLY A 71 2.23 -11.31 -5.94
CA GLY A 71 3.31 -10.38 -5.58
C GLY A 71 3.85 -9.66 -6.81
N ASN A 72 4.13 -10.43 -7.88
CA ASN A 72 4.57 -9.89 -9.17
C ASN A 72 3.54 -8.94 -9.79
N TYR A 73 2.25 -9.20 -9.59
CA TYR A 73 1.16 -8.34 -10.06
C TYR A 73 1.23 -6.96 -9.42
N PHE A 74 1.24 -6.90 -8.08
CA PHE A 74 1.32 -5.63 -7.35
C PHE A 74 2.67 -4.94 -7.52
N ASP A 75 3.77 -5.67 -7.65
CA ASP A 75 5.09 -5.08 -7.88
C ASP A 75 5.18 -4.36 -9.23
N LYS A 76 4.70 -5.00 -10.31
CA LYS A 76 4.64 -4.37 -11.64
C LYS A 76 3.72 -3.16 -11.64
N GLN A 77 2.54 -3.31 -11.05
CA GLN A 77 1.57 -2.22 -10.95
C GLN A 77 2.13 -1.05 -10.14
N ALA A 78 2.74 -1.30 -8.99
CA ALA A 78 3.36 -0.27 -8.15
C ALA A 78 4.46 0.48 -8.90
N LYS A 79 5.31 -0.24 -9.65
CA LYS A 79 6.38 0.37 -10.45
C LYS A 79 5.82 1.30 -11.52
N GLU A 80 4.74 0.90 -12.22
CA GLU A 80 4.10 1.74 -13.23
C GLU A 80 3.37 2.95 -12.62
N LEU A 81 2.68 2.76 -11.49
CA LEU A 81 1.94 3.83 -10.81
C LEU A 81 2.87 4.84 -10.12
N ALA A 82 4.02 4.39 -9.58
CA ALA A 82 4.99 5.24 -8.90
C ALA A 82 5.66 6.26 -9.84
N ALA A 83 5.58 6.05 -11.16
CA ALA A 83 6.01 7.03 -12.15
C ALA A 83 5.04 8.22 -12.28
N ILE A 84 3.84 8.13 -11.71
CA ILE A 84 2.74 9.09 -11.90
C ILE A 84 2.35 9.75 -10.57
N ALA A 85 2.31 8.98 -9.48
CA ALA A 85 1.83 9.44 -8.18
C ALA A 85 2.59 8.78 -7.02
N ASP A 86 2.35 9.28 -5.81
CA ASP A 86 2.88 8.69 -4.58
C ASP A 86 2.14 7.39 -4.25
N VAL A 87 2.86 6.27 -4.31
CA VAL A 87 2.33 4.91 -4.15
C VAL A 87 2.99 4.26 -2.94
N ALA A 88 2.17 3.89 -1.97
CA ALA A 88 2.59 3.10 -0.82
C ALA A 88 2.10 1.65 -0.99
N LYS A 89 2.96 0.68 -0.65
CA LYS A 89 2.51 -0.71 -0.45
C LYS A 89 1.77 -0.80 0.89
N THR A 90 0.69 -1.56 0.91
CA THR A 90 -0.08 -1.87 2.13
C THR A 90 -0.05 -3.38 2.39
N ASN A 91 -0.67 -3.83 3.47
CA ASN A 91 -0.76 -5.26 3.78
C ASN A 91 -1.53 -6.04 2.70
N ASP A 92 -2.53 -5.40 2.08
CA ASP A 92 -3.49 -6.06 1.19
C ASP A 92 -3.32 -5.67 -0.29
N GLY A 93 -2.43 -4.72 -0.60
CA GLY A 93 -2.19 -4.26 -1.96
C GLY A 93 -1.44 -2.92 -2.03
N LEU A 94 -1.99 -1.95 -2.75
CA LEU A 94 -1.39 -0.64 -3.00
C LEU A 94 -2.30 0.49 -2.56
N ARG A 95 -1.72 1.60 -2.12
CA ARG A 95 -2.43 2.85 -1.82
C ARG A 95 -1.79 3.99 -2.59
N ILE A 96 -2.59 4.70 -3.38
CA ILE A 96 -2.18 5.95 -4.01
C ILE A 96 -2.73 7.10 -3.19
N THR A 97 -1.89 8.05 -2.79
CA THR A 97 -2.34 9.24 -2.05
C THR A 97 -2.30 10.47 -2.96
N LEU A 98 -3.47 11.07 -3.16
CA LEU A 98 -3.63 12.28 -3.96
C LEU A 98 -3.99 13.44 -3.05
N LYS A 99 -3.17 14.49 -3.06
CA LYS A 99 -3.40 15.67 -2.22
C LYS A 99 -4.56 16.50 -2.76
N ASN A 100 -5.40 16.98 -1.85
CA ASN A 100 -6.64 17.67 -2.21
C ASN A 100 -6.41 18.99 -2.96
N ASP A 101 -5.36 19.72 -2.62
CA ASP A 101 -4.98 21.00 -3.24
C ASP A 101 -4.65 20.87 -4.74
N ILE A 102 -4.15 19.71 -5.15
CA ILE A 102 -3.93 19.37 -6.57
C ILE A 102 -5.24 18.93 -7.22
N LEU A 103 -6.06 18.17 -6.48
CA LEU A 103 -7.27 17.56 -7.02
C LEU A 103 -8.43 18.52 -7.23
N PHE A 104 -8.68 19.42 -6.28
CA PHE A 104 -9.91 20.20 -6.24
C PHE A 104 -9.62 21.68 -5.98
N SER A 105 -10.44 22.54 -6.58
CA SER A 105 -10.49 23.95 -6.19
C SER A 105 -10.98 24.11 -4.74
N VAL A 106 -10.65 25.24 -4.12
CA VAL A 106 -11.04 25.56 -2.74
C VAL A 106 -12.55 25.38 -2.54
N ASN A 107 -12.94 24.67 -1.48
CA ASN A 107 -14.34 24.34 -1.15
C ASN A 107 -15.16 23.65 -2.27
N SER A 108 -14.50 23.11 -3.29
CA SER A 108 -15.14 22.40 -4.39
C SER A 108 -14.90 20.89 -4.31
N ALA A 109 -15.76 20.15 -5.02
CA ALA A 109 -15.59 18.74 -5.37
C ALA A 109 -15.38 18.57 -6.89
N GLU A 110 -15.23 19.67 -7.63
CA GLU A 110 -14.89 19.67 -9.05
C GLU A 110 -13.40 19.42 -9.25
N LEU A 111 -13.09 18.46 -10.12
CA LEU A 111 -11.71 18.08 -10.43
C LEU A 111 -11.04 19.14 -11.28
N SER A 112 -9.87 19.60 -10.83
CA SER A 112 -9.04 20.52 -11.61
C SER A 112 -8.56 19.87 -12.92
N SER A 113 -8.20 20.66 -13.94
CA SER A 113 -7.64 20.11 -15.18
C SER A 113 -6.35 19.31 -14.94
N ALA A 114 -5.54 19.73 -13.96
CA ALA A 114 -4.36 18.98 -13.54
C ALA A 114 -4.74 17.62 -12.93
N ALA A 115 -5.77 17.59 -12.08
CA ALA A 115 -6.31 16.38 -11.50
C ALA A 115 -6.81 15.41 -12.57
N GLN A 116 -7.58 15.91 -13.55
CA GLN A 116 -8.09 15.11 -14.65
C GLN A 116 -6.96 14.49 -15.48
N LYS A 117 -5.88 15.25 -15.72
CA LYS A 117 -4.68 14.72 -16.37
C LYS A 117 -4.03 13.60 -15.55
N THR A 118 -3.74 13.83 -14.27
CA THR A 118 -3.15 12.82 -13.40
C THR A 118 -4.01 11.57 -13.30
N LEU A 119 -5.33 11.72 -13.14
CA LEU A 119 -6.26 10.59 -13.08
C LEU A 119 -6.34 9.84 -14.42
N THR A 120 -6.19 10.53 -15.55
CA THR A 120 -6.10 9.89 -16.88
C THR A 120 -4.83 9.06 -17.02
N ASP A 121 -3.69 9.61 -16.57
CA ASP A 121 -2.41 8.90 -16.58
C ASP A 121 -2.49 7.66 -15.67
N LEU A 122 -3.04 7.80 -14.46
CA LEU A 122 -3.29 6.67 -13.55
C LEU A 122 -4.20 5.62 -14.19
N ASN A 123 -5.30 6.04 -14.82
CA ASN A 123 -6.25 5.14 -15.45
C ASN A 123 -5.62 4.31 -16.59
N THR A 124 -4.63 4.87 -17.30
CA THR A 124 -3.87 4.14 -18.33
C THR A 124 -3.14 2.93 -17.75
N VAL A 125 -2.62 3.05 -16.53
CA VAL A 125 -2.01 1.93 -15.80
C VAL A 125 -3.10 1.01 -15.25
N LEU A 126 -4.09 1.55 -14.53
CA LEU A 126 -5.14 0.75 -13.87
C LEU A 126 -5.88 -0.19 -14.84
N LYS A 127 -6.12 0.23 -16.08
CA LYS A 127 -6.75 -0.60 -17.14
C LYS A 127 -5.98 -1.86 -17.51
N LYS A 128 -4.65 -1.88 -17.32
CA LYS A 128 -3.83 -3.08 -17.58
C LYS A 128 -4.04 -4.17 -16.53
N TYR A 129 -4.67 -3.81 -15.42
CA TYR A 129 -4.83 -4.62 -14.22
C TYR A 129 -6.33 -4.83 -13.92
N PRO A 130 -7.07 -5.60 -14.75
CA PRO A 130 -8.54 -5.69 -14.66
C PRO A 130 -9.05 -6.40 -13.40
N GLN A 131 -8.19 -7.12 -12.67
CA GLN A 131 -8.55 -7.79 -11.41
C GLN A 131 -8.54 -6.86 -10.20
N ASN A 132 -8.26 -5.57 -10.41
CA ASN A 132 -8.25 -4.58 -9.36
C ASN A 132 -9.60 -4.48 -8.64
N ILE A 133 -9.54 -4.34 -7.33
CA ILE A 133 -10.63 -3.91 -6.46
C ILE A 133 -10.22 -2.56 -5.90
N ILE A 134 -10.93 -1.51 -6.29
CA ILE A 134 -10.56 -0.13 -5.99
C ILE A 134 -11.57 0.49 -5.02
N VAL A 135 -11.07 1.08 -3.95
CA VAL A 135 -11.84 1.91 -3.02
C VAL A 135 -11.28 3.32 -3.05
N VAL A 136 -12.11 4.28 -3.41
CA VAL A 136 -11.74 5.70 -3.40
C VAL A 136 -12.16 6.29 -2.05
N GLU A 137 -11.21 6.73 -1.25
CA GLU A 137 -11.44 7.26 0.09
C GLU A 137 -11.23 8.78 0.13
N GLY A 138 -12.28 9.54 0.43
CA GLY A 138 -12.17 10.97 0.70
C GLY A 138 -11.89 11.25 2.17
N ASN A 139 -10.96 12.16 2.45
CA ASN A 139 -10.63 12.59 3.81
C ASN A 139 -10.53 14.13 3.89
N THR A 140 -10.88 14.70 5.04
CA THR A 140 -10.72 16.12 5.35
C THR A 140 -9.80 16.32 6.55
N ASP A 141 -9.44 17.58 6.81
CA ASP A 141 -8.95 17.98 8.12
C ASP A 141 -10.12 18.19 9.11
N ASN A 142 -9.82 18.72 10.29
CA ASN A 142 -10.79 18.98 11.36
C ASN A 142 -11.46 20.37 11.28
N THR A 143 -11.28 21.13 10.19
CA THR A 143 -11.87 22.46 10.05
C THR A 143 -13.35 22.34 9.68
N GLY A 144 -14.23 23.04 10.39
CA GLY A 144 -15.68 22.99 10.14
C GLY A 144 -16.39 21.83 10.84
N SER A 145 -17.67 21.61 10.50
CA SER A 145 -18.49 20.60 11.18
C SER A 145 -18.20 19.18 10.66
N ALA A 146 -18.32 18.17 11.52
CA ALA A 146 -18.15 16.77 11.14
C ALA A 146 -19.11 16.34 10.01
N ALA A 147 -20.37 16.81 10.04
CA ALA A 147 -21.36 16.50 9.01
C ALA A 147 -21.01 17.12 7.65
N THR A 148 -20.54 18.37 7.66
CA THR A 148 -20.07 19.06 6.44
C THR A 148 -18.85 18.34 5.85
N ASN A 149 -17.88 17.97 6.70
CA ASN A 149 -16.68 17.26 6.28
C ASN A 149 -16.97 15.87 5.74
N LYS A 150 -17.89 15.14 6.36
CA LYS A 150 -18.39 13.86 5.85
C LYS A 150 -18.95 14.02 4.44
N THR A 151 -19.88 14.94 4.25
CA THR A 151 -20.51 15.21 2.95
C THR A 151 -19.50 15.64 1.90
N LEU A 152 -18.57 16.53 2.25
CA LEU A 152 -17.54 17.04 1.33
C LEU A 152 -16.58 15.93 0.89
N SER A 153 -16.08 15.13 1.84
CA SER A 153 -15.20 14.01 1.53
C SER A 153 -15.87 12.98 0.62
N GLU A 154 -17.15 12.70 0.83
CA GLU A 154 -17.90 11.76 0.01
C GLU A 154 -18.10 12.29 -1.42
N LYS A 155 -18.47 13.57 -1.57
CA LYS A 155 -18.58 14.21 -2.89
C LYS A 155 -17.25 14.17 -3.66
N ARG A 156 -16.12 14.41 -2.98
CA ARG A 156 -14.79 14.36 -3.58
C ARG A 156 -14.38 12.94 -3.99
N ALA A 157 -14.63 11.96 -3.13
CA ALA A 157 -14.39 10.56 -3.45
C ALA A 157 -15.25 10.12 -4.65
N LYS A 158 -16.52 10.53 -4.67
CA LYS A 158 -17.44 10.27 -5.78
C LYS A 158 -16.99 10.92 -7.09
N ALA A 159 -16.50 12.16 -7.06
CA ALA A 159 -16.00 12.84 -8.25
C ALA A 159 -14.83 12.08 -8.92
N VAL A 160 -13.87 11.60 -8.11
CA VAL A 160 -12.77 10.77 -8.59
C VAL A 160 -13.28 9.43 -9.13
N TYR A 161 -14.21 8.79 -8.42
CA TYR A 161 -14.87 7.56 -8.85
C TYR A 161 -15.56 7.71 -10.22
N ASP A 162 -16.40 8.74 -10.36
CA ASP A 162 -17.15 9.03 -11.59
C ASP A 162 -16.19 9.29 -12.75
N PHE A 163 -15.09 10.02 -12.50
CA PHE A 163 -14.06 10.29 -13.51
C PHE A 163 -13.36 9.00 -13.99
N LEU A 164 -12.95 8.13 -13.06
CA LEU A 164 -12.30 6.87 -13.41
C LEU A 164 -13.23 5.96 -14.22
N LEU A 165 -14.51 5.89 -13.86
CA LEU A 165 -15.50 5.14 -14.63
C LEU A 165 -15.77 5.77 -16.00
N GLY A 166 -15.95 7.09 -16.05
CA GLY A 166 -16.24 7.83 -17.29
C GLY A 166 -15.12 7.72 -18.33
N THR A 167 -13.89 7.51 -17.87
CA THR A 167 -12.74 7.27 -18.74
C THR A 167 -12.61 5.80 -19.18
N GLY A 168 -13.59 4.95 -18.88
CA GLY A 168 -13.68 3.57 -19.37
C GLY A 168 -12.87 2.55 -18.57
N LEU A 169 -12.59 2.82 -17.28
CA LEU A 169 -11.95 1.85 -16.41
C LEU A 169 -12.82 0.58 -16.28
N LYS A 170 -12.26 -0.56 -16.68
CA LYS A 170 -12.83 -1.88 -16.43
C LYS A 170 -12.00 -2.57 -15.35
N THR A 171 -12.62 -2.76 -14.20
CA THR A 171 -11.99 -3.33 -13.01
C THR A 171 -12.94 -4.34 -12.38
N TYR A 172 -12.44 -5.25 -11.55
CA TYR A 172 -13.29 -6.26 -10.92
C TYR A 172 -14.35 -5.62 -10.03
N LYS A 173 -13.95 -4.61 -9.25
CA LYS A 173 -14.87 -3.80 -8.45
C LYS A 173 -14.29 -2.41 -8.22
N ILE A 174 -15.15 -1.40 -8.21
CA ILE A 174 -14.80 -0.05 -7.77
C ILE A 174 -15.92 0.50 -6.88
N SER A 175 -15.53 1.22 -5.83
CA SER A 175 -16.45 1.88 -4.89
C SER A 175 -15.82 3.16 -4.34
N TYR A 176 -16.61 3.98 -3.65
CA TYR A 176 -16.13 5.20 -2.99
C TYR A 176 -16.70 5.32 -1.59
N ILE A 177 -15.98 6.02 -0.71
CA ILE A 177 -16.40 6.33 0.65
C ILE A 177 -15.80 7.67 1.09
N GLY A 178 -16.60 8.48 1.80
CA GLY A 178 -16.09 9.66 2.51
C GLY A 178 -15.92 9.37 3.99
N TYR A 179 -14.72 9.54 4.54
CA TYR A 179 -14.47 9.41 5.98
C TYR A 179 -14.63 10.73 6.75
N GLY A 180 -14.67 11.87 6.04
CA GLY A 180 -14.57 13.17 6.68
C GLY A 180 -13.27 13.29 7.47
N LEU A 181 -13.37 13.69 8.73
CA LEU A 181 -12.23 13.96 9.61
C LEU A 181 -11.81 12.76 10.49
N THR A 182 -12.45 11.60 10.37
CA THR A 182 -12.29 10.49 11.33
C THR A 182 -10.99 9.71 11.20
N ASN A 183 -10.29 9.85 10.06
CA ASN A 183 -9.05 9.10 9.74
C ASN A 183 -7.86 10.05 9.45
N PRO A 184 -7.42 10.87 10.42
CA PRO A 184 -6.25 11.73 10.24
C PRO A 184 -4.96 10.90 10.17
N ILE A 185 -4.03 11.32 9.30
CA ILE A 185 -2.69 10.73 9.15
C ILE A 185 -1.59 11.66 9.66
N ALA A 186 -1.95 12.88 10.05
CA ALA A 186 -1.06 13.88 10.62
C ALA A 186 -1.82 14.74 11.65
N ASP A 187 -1.07 15.51 12.43
CA ASP A 187 -1.62 16.38 13.46
C ASP A 187 -2.48 17.50 12.85
N ASN A 188 -3.74 17.58 13.27
CA ASN A 188 -4.68 18.61 12.83
C ASN A 188 -4.43 19.99 13.46
N SER A 189 -3.57 20.09 14.48
CA SER A 189 -3.22 21.37 15.10
C SER A 189 -2.36 22.26 14.18
N THR A 190 -1.58 21.66 13.28
CA THR A 190 -0.68 22.35 12.34
C THR A 190 -1.26 22.46 10.94
N GLU A 191 -0.90 23.51 10.19
CA GLU A 191 -1.38 23.64 8.80
C GLU A 191 -0.79 22.55 7.91
N GLU A 192 0.47 22.18 8.13
CA GLU A 192 1.14 21.11 7.41
C GLU A 192 0.46 19.76 7.61
N GLY A 193 0.01 19.48 8.85
CA GLY A 193 -0.71 18.24 9.14
C GLY A 193 -2.14 18.25 8.60
N ARG A 194 -2.86 19.38 8.68
CA ARG A 194 -4.16 19.53 8.01
C ARG A 194 -4.06 19.34 6.50
N ALA A 195 -3.04 19.90 5.85
CA ALA A 195 -2.78 19.72 4.43
C ALA A 195 -2.59 18.24 4.04
N LYS A 196 -1.90 17.44 4.88
CA LYS A 196 -1.79 16.00 4.68
C LYS A 196 -3.11 15.25 4.89
N ASN A 197 -3.93 15.71 5.83
CA ASN A 197 -5.23 15.08 6.11
C ASN A 197 -6.25 15.32 4.99
N ARG A 198 -6.20 16.49 4.32
CA ARG A 198 -6.97 16.80 3.11
C ARG A 198 -6.43 16.00 1.90
N ARG A 199 -6.94 14.79 1.71
CA ARG A 199 -6.49 13.86 0.67
C ARG A 199 -7.60 12.98 0.13
N VAL A 200 -7.36 12.41 -1.05
CA VAL A 200 -8.10 11.27 -1.57
C VAL A 200 -7.13 10.10 -1.72
N ASN A 201 -7.49 8.95 -1.15
CA ASN A 201 -6.74 7.71 -1.36
C ASN A 201 -7.42 6.85 -2.41
N LEU A 202 -6.64 6.16 -3.22
CA LEU A 202 -7.11 5.02 -4.00
C LEU A 202 -6.47 3.78 -3.40
N ASP A 203 -7.28 2.99 -2.70
CA ASP A 203 -6.89 1.69 -2.19
C ASP A 203 -7.16 0.63 -3.23
N ILE A 204 -6.11 -0.08 -3.61
CA ILE A 204 -6.10 -1.04 -4.69
C ILE A 204 -5.71 -2.38 -4.10
N THR A 205 -6.69 -3.27 -4.03
CA THR A 205 -6.49 -4.69 -3.80
C THR A 205 -6.82 -5.43 -5.09
N ALA A 206 -6.86 -6.76 -5.06
CA ALA A 206 -7.22 -7.52 -6.25
C ALA A 206 -8.04 -8.76 -5.90
N ASN A 207 -8.87 -9.19 -6.85
CA ASN A 207 -9.48 -10.51 -6.78
C ASN A 207 -8.42 -11.59 -7.04
N THR A 208 -7.83 -12.10 -5.96
CA THR A 208 -6.71 -13.04 -5.99
C THR A 208 -7.07 -14.37 -6.66
N ALA A 209 -8.33 -14.81 -6.60
CA ALA A 209 -8.79 -16.05 -7.23
C ALA A 209 -8.73 -16.02 -8.77
N ALA A 210 -8.67 -14.83 -9.36
CA ALA A 210 -8.61 -14.63 -10.81
C ALA A 210 -7.20 -14.35 -11.33
N ILE A 211 -6.19 -14.26 -10.45
CA ILE A 211 -4.78 -14.06 -10.81
C ILE A 211 -4.13 -15.43 -10.94
N LYS A 212 -3.84 -15.84 -12.18
CA LYS A 212 -3.19 -17.12 -12.51
C LYS A 212 -1.69 -16.95 -12.74
#